data_AF-A0A3D0SUS9-F1
#
_entry.id   AF-A0A3D0SUS9-F1
#
_cell.length_a   1.000
_cell.length_b   1.000
_cell.length_c   1.000
_cell.angle_alpha   90.00
_cell.angle_beta   90.00
_cell.angle_gamma   90.00
#
_symmetry.space_group_name_H-M   'P 1'
#
loop_
_entity.id
_entity.type
_entity.pdbx_description
1 polymer ?
#
loop_
_entity_poly.entity_id
_entity_poly.type
_entity_poly.pdbx_seq_one_letter_code
_entity_poly.pdbx_strand_id
1 'polypeptide(L)'
;MRLPPGSWFDLNHGEWLDGGCVLHYAAALDELPLFVRDGAVLPYYAGPLRNSLMDLRAVELHLFCRERPVQFDYFLDDRETRRYQSGGYSIASISAKIEDHRLRMEITETGNYPQNTVTFTPVIYGRPDIEELELTVNGHTGNRPMQSTSREWLCRQWPVQSL
;
A
#
# COMPACT_ATOMS: atom_id res chain seq x y z
N MET A 1 -10.50 21.91 -8.54
CA MET A 1 -9.24 21.13 -8.49
C MET A 1 -9.05 20.39 -9.81
N ARG A 2 -7.83 20.20 -10.31
CA ARG A 2 -7.61 19.48 -11.58
C ARG A 2 -6.99 18.11 -11.31
N LEU A 3 -7.69 17.05 -11.69
CA LEU A 3 -7.17 15.69 -11.63
C LEU A 3 -6.59 15.33 -13.02
N PRO A 4 -5.29 14.98 -13.13
CA PRO A 4 -4.72 14.47 -14.37
C PRO A 4 -5.44 13.20 -14.87
N PRO A 5 -5.32 12.84 -16.15
CA PRO A 5 -5.90 11.60 -16.68
C PRO A 5 -5.52 10.35 -15.86
N GLY A 6 -6.48 9.43 -15.72
CA GLY A 6 -6.39 8.22 -14.91
C GLY A 6 -7.43 8.19 -13.78
N SER A 7 -7.51 7.11 -13.02
CA SER A 7 -8.41 7.00 -11.87
C SER A 7 -7.75 7.47 -10.58
N TRP A 8 -8.56 8.06 -9.70
CA TRP A 8 -8.14 8.64 -8.44
C TRP A 8 -9.09 8.23 -7.33
N PHE A 9 -8.58 7.68 -6.23
CA PHE A 9 -9.37 7.33 -5.06
C PHE A 9 -9.47 8.54 -4.13
N ASP A 10 -10.69 8.99 -3.83
CA ASP A 10 -10.95 10.06 -2.88
C ASP A 10 -10.89 9.54 -1.44
N LEU A 11 -9.96 10.06 -0.64
CA LEU A 11 -9.80 9.64 0.76
C LEU A 11 -10.81 10.26 1.74
N ASN A 12 -11.64 11.22 1.32
CA ASN A 12 -12.76 11.70 2.15
C ASN A 12 -14.06 10.93 1.92
N HIS A 13 -14.27 10.38 0.72
CA HIS A 13 -15.52 9.70 0.33
C HIS A 13 -15.37 8.20 0.05
N GLY A 14 -14.15 7.70 -0.09
CA GLY A 14 -13.88 6.27 -0.27
C GLY A 14 -14.27 5.73 -1.65
N GLU A 15 -14.30 6.59 -2.66
CA GLU A 15 -14.74 6.25 -4.02
C GLU A 15 -13.69 6.54 -5.08
N TRP A 16 -13.78 5.84 -6.21
CA TRP A 16 -12.95 6.07 -7.38
C TRP A 16 -13.57 7.13 -8.27
N LEU A 17 -12.78 8.15 -8.61
CA LEU A 17 -13.12 9.24 -9.52
C LEU A 17 -12.29 9.13 -10.81
N ASP A 18 -12.90 9.53 -11.93
CA ASP A 18 -12.20 9.62 -13.20
C ASP A 18 -11.53 11.00 -13.35
N GLY A 19 -10.23 10.98 -13.63
CA GLY A 19 -9.42 12.15 -13.89
C GLY A 19 -9.52 12.65 -15.33
N GLY A 20 -8.62 13.58 -15.69
CA GLY A 20 -8.67 14.28 -16.98
C GLY A 20 -9.67 15.44 -16.99
N CYS A 21 -10.26 15.75 -15.84
CA CYS A 21 -11.29 16.76 -15.67
C CYS A 21 -10.90 17.80 -14.61
N VAL A 22 -11.65 18.91 -14.58
CA VAL A 22 -11.66 19.82 -13.44
C VAL A 22 -12.79 19.38 -12.52
N LEU A 23 -12.43 18.96 -11.31
CA LEU A 23 -13.36 18.57 -10.26
C LEU A 23 -13.79 19.81 -9.46
N HIS A 24 -15.10 20.05 -9.41
CA HIS A 24 -15.72 20.95 -8.45
C HIS A 24 -15.90 20.17 -7.15
N TYR A 25 -15.10 20.50 -6.14
CA TYR A 25 -15.04 19.77 -4.88
C TYR A 25 -15.39 20.70 -3.73
N ALA A 26 -16.49 20.40 -3.03
CA ALA A 26 -16.92 21.15 -1.87
C ALA A 26 -16.54 20.35 -0.61
N ALA A 27 -15.38 20.67 -0.04
CA ALA A 27 -14.91 20.04 1.18
C ALA A 27 -15.58 20.70 2.40
N ALA A 28 -16.05 19.88 3.34
CA ALA A 28 -16.43 20.33 4.67
C ALA A 28 -15.20 20.82 5.48
N LEU A 29 -15.45 21.45 6.63
CA LEU A 29 -14.38 22.01 7.48
C LEU A 29 -13.41 20.92 8.00
N ASP A 30 -13.90 19.70 8.18
CA ASP A 30 -13.17 18.53 8.66
C ASP A 30 -12.72 17.60 7.52
N GLU A 31 -12.83 18.05 6.26
CA GLU A 31 -12.38 17.32 5.08
C GLU A 31 -11.09 17.93 4.53
N LEU A 32 -10.12 17.05 4.25
CA LEU A 32 -8.89 17.42 3.56
C LEU A 32 -8.92 16.79 2.17
N PRO A 33 -9.12 17.56 1.08
CA PRO A 33 -9.14 17.02 -0.28
C PRO A 33 -7.82 16.31 -0.61
N LEU A 34 -7.82 14.98 -0.56
CA LEU A 34 -6.65 14.14 -0.80
C LEU A 34 -7.05 12.95 -1.68
N PHE A 35 -6.34 12.79 -2.79
CA PHE A 35 -6.66 11.80 -3.81
C PHE A 35 -5.46 10.93 -4.09
N VAL A 36 -5.68 9.62 -4.11
CA VAL A 36 -4.62 8.64 -4.37
C VAL A 36 -4.76 8.11 -5.78
N ARG A 37 -3.68 8.14 -6.56
CA ARG A 37 -3.71 7.67 -7.94
C ARG A 37 -3.83 6.16 -8.01
N ASP A 38 -4.57 5.64 -8.98
CA ASP A 38 -4.56 4.21 -9.29
C ASP A 38 -3.14 3.70 -9.61
N GLY A 39 -2.79 2.56 -9.04
CA GLY A 39 -1.46 1.95 -9.04
C GLY A 39 -0.54 2.44 -7.93
N ALA A 40 -1.03 3.26 -7.00
CA ALA A 40 -0.23 3.70 -5.85
C ALA A 40 -0.22 2.68 -4.71
N VAL A 41 0.88 2.71 -3.96
CA VAL A 41 0.99 2.08 -2.64
C VAL A 41 1.52 3.09 -1.65
N LEU A 42 1.00 3.00 -0.43
CA LEU A 42 1.48 3.76 0.71
C LEU A 42 1.94 2.80 1.80
N PRO A 43 3.26 2.72 2.09
CA PRO A 43 3.73 2.00 3.25
C PRO A 43 3.31 2.76 4.51
N TYR A 44 2.78 2.03 5.49
CA TYR A 44 2.28 2.58 6.74
C TYR A 44 2.73 1.72 7.91
N TYR A 45 3.08 2.35 9.02
CA TYR A 45 3.42 1.65 10.24
C TYR A 45 2.21 1.60 11.17
N ALA A 46 1.61 0.42 11.28
CA ALA A 46 0.45 0.17 12.13
C ALA A 46 0.83 -0.26 13.56
N GLY A 47 2.12 -0.22 13.90
CA GLY A 47 2.61 -0.53 15.24
C GLY A 47 2.51 0.65 16.20
N PRO A 48 2.71 0.41 17.51
CA PRO A 48 2.73 1.49 18.50
C PRO A 48 3.91 2.43 18.22
N LEU A 49 3.63 3.74 18.20
CA LEU A 49 4.65 4.78 18.09
C LEU A 49 5.41 4.87 19.42
N ARG A 50 6.54 4.17 19.49
CA ARG A 50 7.53 4.29 20.56
C ARG A 50 8.85 4.75 19.94
N ASN A 51 9.61 5.53 20.70
CA ASN A 51 10.97 6.00 20.40
C ASN A 51 11.79 5.01 19.55
N SER A 52 12.25 5.46 18.37
CA SER A 52 13.22 4.85 17.41
C SER A 52 13.11 3.36 17.08
N LEU A 53 12.21 2.61 17.70
CA LEU A 53 12.11 1.16 17.62
C LEU A 53 10.80 0.83 16.93
N MET A 54 10.93 0.60 15.63
CA MET A 54 9.84 0.24 14.73
C MET A 54 9.85 -1.28 14.57
N ASP A 55 8.81 -1.94 15.08
CA ASP A 55 8.62 -3.38 14.85
C ASP A 55 8.26 -3.60 13.38
N LEU A 56 9.23 -4.05 12.58
CA LEU A 56 9.07 -4.24 11.14
C LEU A 56 8.06 -5.33 10.76
N ARG A 57 7.46 -6.01 11.75
CA ARG A 57 6.31 -6.91 11.54
C ARG A 57 4.97 -6.17 11.41
N ALA A 58 4.93 -4.87 11.73
CA ALA A 58 3.72 -4.06 11.73
C ALA A 58 3.66 -3.06 10.56
N VAL A 59 4.22 -3.43 9.41
CA VAL A 59 4.16 -2.60 8.19
C VAL A 59 2.95 -3.03 7.35
N GLU A 60 2.03 -2.10 7.14
CA GLU A 60 0.93 -2.25 6.20
C GLU A 60 1.33 -1.64 4.84
N LEU A 61 0.90 -2.28 3.76
CA LEU A 61 0.97 -1.73 2.41
C LEU A 61 -0.44 -1.37 1.98
N HIS A 62 -0.79 -0.09 2.04
CA HIS A 62 -2.08 0.41 1.59
C HIS A 62 -2.07 0.53 0.07
N LEU A 63 -2.81 -0.34 -0.60
CA LEU A 63 -2.85 -0.49 -2.05
C LEU A 63 -4.09 0.19 -2.63
N PHE A 64 -3.85 1.03 -3.62
CA PHE A 64 -4.88 1.66 -4.44
C PHE A 64 -4.75 1.09 -5.85
N CYS A 65 -5.23 -0.13 -6.01
CA CYS A 65 -5.16 -0.89 -7.26
C CYS A 65 -6.58 -1.12 -7.79
N ARG A 66 -6.96 -0.39 -8.84
CA ARG A 66 -8.22 -0.55 -9.55
C ARG A 66 -8.00 -1.29 -10.86
N GLU A 67 -7.23 -0.68 -11.76
CA GLU A 67 -6.92 -1.21 -13.09
C GLU A 67 -5.41 -1.26 -13.33
N ARG A 68 -4.66 -0.28 -12.81
CA ARG A 68 -3.22 -0.22 -12.96
C ARG A 68 -2.51 -1.15 -11.98
N PRO A 69 -1.48 -1.90 -12.44
CA PRO A 69 -0.61 -2.61 -11.53
C PRO A 69 0.17 -1.62 -10.64
N VAL A 70 0.45 -2.05 -9.43
CA VAL A 70 1.28 -1.36 -8.44
C VAL A 70 2.73 -1.80 -8.61
N GLN A 71 3.66 -0.86 -8.45
CA GLN A 71 5.10 -1.13 -8.34
C GLN A 71 5.70 -0.21 -7.29
N PHE A 72 6.52 -0.76 -6.40
CA PHE A 72 7.14 -0.01 -5.31
C PHE A 72 8.37 -0.70 -4.75
N ASP A 73 9.41 0.09 -4.48
CA ASP A 73 10.61 -0.38 -3.82
C ASP A 73 10.63 0.09 -2.36
N TYR A 74 10.62 -0.87 -1.43
CA TYR A 74 10.79 -0.59 -0.01
C TYR A 74 12.27 -0.76 0.36
N PHE A 75 12.93 0.33 0.76
CA PHE A 75 14.34 0.35 1.13
C PHE A 75 14.52 0.10 2.63
N LEU A 76 15.50 -0.73 2.97
CA LEU A 76 15.86 -1.06 4.35
C LEU A 76 17.38 -0.98 4.54
N ASP A 77 17.81 -0.14 5.49
CA ASP A 77 19.20 -0.05 5.94
C ASP A 77 19.32 -0.46 7.42
N ASP A 78 20.53 -0.32 7.97
CA ASP A 78 20.80 -0.65 9.38
C ASP A 78 20.37 0.43 10.38
N ARG A 79 19.88 1.59 9.90
CA ARG A 79 19.39 2.73 10.70
C ARG A 79 20.40 3.36 11.65
N GLU A 80 21.64 2.87 11.68
CA GLU A 80 22.66 3.24 12.67
C GLU A 80 23.88 3.85 12.02
N THR A 81 24.25 3.36 10.83
CA THR A 81 25.49 3.74 10.16
C THR A 81 25.21 4.43 8.83
N ARG A 82 26.28 4.86 8.15
CA ARG A 82 26.22 5.43 6.80
C ARG A 82 26.51 4.40 5.70
N ARG A 83 26.46 3.11 6.00
CA ARG A 83 26.78 2.05 5.03
C ARG A 83 25.84 2.07 3.81
N TYR A 84 24.63 2.63 3.93
CA TYR A 84 23.74 2.83 2.79
C TYR A 84 24.40 3.62 1.65
N GLN A 85 25.33 4.55 1.95
CA GLN A 85 26.05 5.34 0.95
C GLN A 85 26.97 4.49 0.06
N SER A 86 27.36 3.31 0.53
CA SER A 86 28.20 2.35 -0.19
C SER A 86 27.45 1.05 -0.50
N GLY A 87 26.12 1.07 -0.59
CA GLY A 87 25.31 -0.10 -0.95
C GLY A 87 24.94 -1.03 0.22
N GLY A 88 25.12 -0.58 1.46
CA GLY A 88 24.71 -1.30 2.67
C GLY A 88 23.23 -1.14 2.96
N TYR A 89 22.37 -1.65 2.09
CA TYR A 89 20.92 -1.71 2.24
C TYR A 89 20.35 -2.93 1.49
N SER A 90 19.07 -3.20 1.70
CA SER A 90 18.27 -4.10 0.88
C SER A 90 17.05 -3.39 0.31
N ILE A 91 16.53 -3.93 -0.78
CA ILE A 91 15.31 -3.48 -1.45
C ILE A 91 14.34 -4.65 -1.46
N ALA A 92 13.12 -4.45 -0.96
CA ALA A 92 11.99 -5.31 -1.26
C ALA A 92 11.22 -4.67 -2.43
N SER A 93 11.40 -5.21 -3.63
CA SER A 93 10.67 -4.81 -4.82
C SER A 93 9.31 -5.48 -4.82
N ILE A 94 8.26 -4.68 -4.69
CA ILE A 94 6.88 -5.10 -4.54
C ILE A 94 6.13 -4.76 -5.84
N SER A 95 5.41 -5.74 -6.37
CA SER A 95 4.42 -5.52 -7.41
C SER A 95 3.08 -6.13 -7.01
N ALA A 96 1.99 -5.50 -7.44
CA ALA A 96 0.66 -6.07 -7.22
C ALA A 96 -0.28 -5.76 -8.38
N LYS A 97 -1.21 -6.67 -8.66
CA LYS A 97 -2.27 -6.48 -9.63
C LYS A 97 -3.51 -7.26 -9.22
N ILE A 98 -4.64 -6.92 -9.81
CA ILE A 98 -5.89 -7.65 -9.62
C ILE A 98 -6.18 -8.47 -10.86
N GLU A 99 -6.51 -9.74 -10.66
CA GLU A 99 -6.83 -10.69 -11.72
C GLU A 99 -7.84 -11.70 -11.17
N ASP A 100 -8.96 -11.94 -11.85
CA ASP A 100 -10.00 -12.89 -11.45
C ASP A 100 -10.46 -12.74 -9.97
N HIS A 101 -10.80 -11.52 -9.56
CA HIS A 101 -11.19 -11.18 -8.18
C HIS A 101 -10.15 -11.52 -7.09
N ARG A 102 -8.89 -11.69 -7.49
CA ARG A 102 -7.76 -12.00 -6.62
C ARG A 102 -6.73 -10.88 -6.67
N LEU A 103 -6.16 -10.54 -5.52
CA LEU A 103 -4.95 -9.73 -5.45
C LEU A 103 -3.74 -10.65 -5.67
N ARG A 104 -3.01 -10.46 -6.77
CA ARG A 104 -1.71 -11.09 -7.00
C ARG A 104 -0.62 -10.13 -6.59
N MET A 105 0.18 -10.51 -5.60
CA MET A 105 1.29 -9.71 -5.10
C MET A 105 2.60 -10.50 -5.18
N GLU A 106 3.66 -9.83 -5.61
CA GLU A 106 5.01 -10.38 -5.65
C GLU A 106 5.96 -9.47 -4.88
N ILE A 107 6.82 -10.07 -4.06
CA ILE A 107 7.87 -9.39 -3.29
C ILE A 107 9.19 -10.11 -3.57
N THR A 108 10.15 -9.38 -4.12
CA THR A 108 11.52 -9.86 -4.33
C THR A 108 12.50 -9.02 -3.51
N GLU A 109 13.24 -9.68 -2.63
CA GLU A 109 14.22 -9.02 -1.76
C GLU A 109 15.64 -9.17 -2.31
N THR A 110 16.33 -8.06 -2.48
CA THR A 110 17.72 -7.99 -2.96
C THR A 110 18.58 -7.12 -2.05
N GLY A 111 19.90 -7.31 -2.07
CA GLY A 111 20.85 -6.51 -1.29
C GLY A 111 21.53 -7.29 -0.17
N ASN A 112 22.14 -6.55 0.75
CA ASN A 112 23.07 -7.10 1.75
C ASN A 112 22.53 -7.07 3.19
N TYR A 113 21.37 -6.46 3.40
CA TYR A 113 20.66 -6.49 4.67
C TYR A 113 19.79 -7.76 4.78
N PRO A 114 19.65 -8.39 5.96
CA PRO A 114 18.91 -9.64 6.10
C PRO A 114 17.52 -9.64 5.45
N GLN A 115 17.23 -10.68 4.68
CA GLN A 115 15.92 -10.95 4.08
C GLN A 115 14.87 -11.30 5.13
N ASN A 116 13.59 -11.15 4.79
CA ASN A 116 12.44 -11.39 5.67
C ASN A 116 12.49 -10.57 6.97
N THR A 117 13.16 -9.41 6.96
CA THR A 117 13.17 -8.52 8.13
C THR A 117 11.82 -7.81 8.30
N VAL A 118 11.13 -7.51 7.19
CA VAL A 118 9.85 -6.80 7.19
C VAL A 118 8.73 -7.77 6.87
N THR A 119 7.67 -7.75 7.66
CA THR A 119 6.40 -8.37 7.29
C THR A 119 5.51 -7.29 6.71
N PHE A 120 5.06 -7.51 5.48
CA PHE A 120 4.12 -6.62 4.80
C PHE A 120 2.70 -7.19 4.88
N THR A 121 1.77 -6.41 5.42
CA THR A 121 0.34 -6.73 5.41
C THR A 121 -0.35 -5.94 4.30
N PRO A 122 -0.82 -6.59 3.22
CA PRO A 122 -1.56 -5.90 2.16
C PRO A 122 -2.92 -5.40 2.66
N VAL A 123 -3.25 -4.15 2.37
CA VAL A 123 -4.55 -3.52 2.66
C VAL A 123 -5.07 -2.88 1.39
N ILE A 124 -6.17 -3.38 0.82
CA ILE A 124 -6.70 -2.87 -0.46
C ILE A 124 -7.98 -2.05 -0.28
N TYR A 125 -8.02 -0.89 -0.96
CA TYR A 125 -9.10 0.09 -0.89
C TYR A 125 -10.01 0.05 -2.12
N GLY A 126 -11.31 0.30 -1.91
CA GLY A 126 -12.27 0.48 -3.01
C GLY A 126 -12.51 -0.76 -3.87
N ARG A 127 -12.18 -1.95 -3.36
CA ARG A 127 -12.29 -3.25 -4.04
C ARG A 127 -12.87 -4.32 -3.09
N PRO A 128 -14.15 -4.18 -2.71
CA PRO A 128 -14.81 -5.13 -1.80
C PRO A 128 -14.98 -6.52 -2.41
N ASP A 129 -14.80 -6.65 -3.72
CA ASP A 129 -14.90 -7.89 -4.50
C ASP A 129 -13.65 -8.79 -4.42
N ILE A 130 -12.61 -8.36 -3.70
CA ILE A 130 -11.35 -9.10 -3.60
C ILE A 130 -11.36 -9.98 -2.36
N GLU A 131 -11.44 -11.29 -2.58
CA GLU A 131 -11.62 -12.27 -1.50
C GLU A 131 -10.37 -13.10 -1.23
N GLU A 132 -9.34 -13.02 -2.07
CA GLU A 132 -8.14 -13.84 -1.96
C GLU A 132 -6.87 -13.10 -2.37
N LEU A 133 -5.80 -13.33 -1.62
CA LEU A 133 -4.43 -12.91 -1.91
C LEU A 133 -3.63 -14.13 -2.38
N GLU A 134 -3.01 -14.02 -3.54
CA GLU A 134 -1.90 -14.88 -3.97
C GLU A 134 -0.61 -14.08 -3.80
N LEU A 135 0.21 -14.49 -2.83
CA LEU A 135 1.45 -13.81 -2.46
C LEU A 135 2.65 -14.69 -2.86
N THR A 136 3.55 -14.12 -3.66
CA THR A 136 4.85 -14.71 -3.99
C THR A 136 5.96 -13.92 -3.31
N VAL A 137 6.73 -14.57 -2.43
CA VAL A 137 7.90 -13.95 -1.77
C VAL A 137 9.14 -14.72 -2.15
N ASN A 138 10.10 -14.06 -2.78
CA ASN A 138 11.37 -14.66 -3.23
C ASN A 138 11.16 -15.98 -4.01
N GLY A 139 10.15 -16.01 -4.88
CA GLY A 139 9.78 -17.18 -5.70
C GLY A 139 8.91 -18.23 -5.02
N HIS A 140 8.55 -18.08 -3.74
CA HIS A 140 7.64 -18.97 -3.03
C HIS A 140 6.22 -18.41 -3.00
N THR A 141 5.28 -19.11 -3.63
CA THR A 141 3.88 -18.68 -3.74
C THR A 141 2.99 -19.36 -2.68
N GLY A 142 2.06 -18.59 -2.12
CA GLY A 142 1.00 -19.10 -1.26
C GLY A 142 -0.27 -18.26 -1.37
N ASN A 143 -1.41 -18.89 -1.07
CA ASN A 143 -2.72 -18.25 -1.11
C ASN A 143 -3.28 -18.02 0.29
N ARG A 144 -4.00 -16.91 0.48
CA ARG A 144 -4.65 -16.53 1.74
C ARG A 144 -6.01 -15.91 1.46
N PRO A 145 -7.07 -16.26 2.21
CA PRO A 145 -8.33 -15.52 2.13
C PRO A 145 -8.12 -14.10 2.64
N MET A 146 -8.80 -13.14 2.02
CA MET A 146 -8.90 -11.77 2.49
C MET A 146 -10.26 -11.57 3.18
N GLN A 147 -10.28 -10.68 4.16
CA GLN A 147 -11.44 -10.36 4.97
C GLN A 147 -11.76 -8.88 4.85
N SER A 148 -13.05 -8.58 4.83
CA SER A 148 -13.54 -7.22 4.94
C SER A 148 -13.28 -6.71 6.35
N THR A 149 -12.50 -5.65 6.46
CA THR A 149 -12.19 -4.95 7.72
C THR A 149 -12.30 -3.44 7.52
N SER A 150 -11.89 -2.64 8.49
CA SER A 150 -11.80 -1.19 8.35
C SER A 150 -10.42 -0.66 8.73
N ARG A 151 -10.06 0.47 8.13
CA ARG A 151 -8.90 1.27 8.54
C ARG A 151 -9.30 2.72 8.71
N GLU A 152 -8.74 3.34 9.75
CA GLU A 152 -8.87 4.78 9.92
C GLU A 152 -7.95 5.53 8.98
N TRP A 153 -8.49 6.51 8.27
CA TRP A 153 -7.76 7.47 7.43
C TRP A 153 -8.45 8.82 7.54
N LEU A 154 -7.69 9.88 7.84
CA LEU A 154 -8.23 11.25 7.98
C LEU A 154 -9.47 11.31 8.88
N CYS A 155 -9.41 10.63 10.04
CA CYS A 155 -10.49 10.51 11.02
C CYS A 155 -11.78 9.84 10.50
N ARG A 156 -11.69 9.09 9.40
CA ARG A 156 -12.79 8.34 8.76
C ARG A 156 -12.44 6.86 8.71
N GLN A 157 -13.45 6.00 8.76
CA GLN A 157 -13.27 4.55 8.65
C GLN A 157 -13.59 4.10 7.24
N TRP A 158 -12.64 3.48 6.55
CA TRP A 158 -12.84 2.93 5.22
C TRP A 158 -12.92 1.41 5.24
N PRO A 159 -13.92 0.81 4.55
CA PRO A 159 -13.91 -0.63 4.31
C PRO A 159 -12.72 -0.98 3.40
N VAL A 160 -12.00 -2.02 3.78
CA VAL A 160 -10.83 -2.52 3.06
C VAL A 160 -10.84 -4.05 3.06
N GLN A 161 -10.13 -4.66 2.12
CA GLN A 161 -9.80 -6.09 2.23
C GLN A 161 -8.37 -6.23 2.76
N SER A 162 -8.17 -7.14 3.72
CA SER A 162 -6.88 -7.41 4.36
C SER A 162 -6.80 -8.89 4.76
N LEU A 163 -5.59 -9.36 5.07
CA LEU A 163 -5.38 -10.61 5.81
C LEU A 163 -5.92 -10.54 7.23
#